data_AF-A0AAE7BE86-F1
#
_entry.id   AF-A0AAE7BE86-F1
#
_cell.length_a   1.000
_cell.length_b   1.000
_cell.length_c   1.000
_cell.angle_alpha   90.00
_cell.angle_beta   90.00
_cell.angle_gamma   90.00
#
_symmetry.space_group_name_H-M   'P 1'
#
loop_
_entity.id
_entity.type
_entity.pdbx_description
1 polymer ?
#
loop_
_entity_poly.entity_id
_entity_poly.type
_entity_poly.pdbx_seq_one_letter_code
_entity_poly.pdbx_strand_id
1 'polypeptide(L)'
;MENKHSFSHIEPILIDKNFIRYLNEEQLKVIGAILASNQQKSSFPLSDKSIAFFGGFNDIKIVSNIKKSLEDIGLLKKDMTLDFVNWERNIKK
;
A
#
# COMPACT_ATOMS: atom_id res chain seq x y z
N MET A 1 -31.78 17.61 12.67
CA MET A 1 -30.40 17.91 12.23
C MET A 1 -29.84 16.61 11.67
N GLU A 2 -29.85 16.45 10.35
CA GLU A 2 -29.29 15.26 9.71
C GLU A 2 -27.77 15.39 9.65
N ASN A 3 -27.06 14.50 10.34
CA ASN A 3 -25.62 14.35 10.21
C ASN A 3 -25.31 13.82 8.81
N LYS A 4 -24.93 14.71 7.90
CA LYS A 4 -24.30 14.33 6.63
C LYS A 4 -22.93 13.74 6.95
N HIS A 5 -22.88 12.42 7.14
CA HIS A 5 -21.64 11.67 7.02
C HIS A 5 -21.12 11.87 5.59
N SER A 6 -20.20 12.81 5.41
CA SER A 6 -19.45 12.93 4.16
C SER A 6 -18.56 11.70 4.08
N PHE A 7 -18.98 10.69 3.34
CA PHE A 7 -18.06 9.65 2.88
C PHE A 7 -16.95 10.37 2.12
N SER A 8 -15.71 10.27 2.61
CA SER A 8 -14.55 10.75 1.86
C SER A 8 -14.62 10.13 0.48
N HIS A 9 -14.58 10.97 -0.56
CA HIS A 9 -14.57 10.48 -1.93
C HIS A 9 -13.31 9.63 -2.09
N ILE A 10 -13.46 8.30 -2.19
CA ILE A 10 -12.34 7.39 -2.38
C ILE A 10 -11.89 7.60 -3.82
N GLU A 11 -10.83 8.37 -4.01
CA GLU A 11 -10.24 8.51 -5.34
C GLU A 11 -9.78 7.12 -5.84
N PRO A 12 -10.26 6.68 -7.02
CA PRO A 12 -9.87 5.41 -7.56
C PRO A 12 -8.38 5.43 -7.89
N ILE A 13 -7.64 4.47 -7.36
CA ILE A 13 -6.24 4.27 -7.72
C ILE A 13 -6.21 3.60 -9.09
N LEU A 14 -5.86 4.36 -10.11
CA LEU A 14 -5.67 3.85 -11.47
C LEU A 14 -4.38 3.03 -11.51
N ILE A 15 -4.50 1.70 -11.41
CA ILE A 15 -3.40 0.75 -11.54
C ILE A 15 -3.56 0.01 -12.88
N ASP A 16 -2.49 -0.10 -13.68
CA ASP A 16 -2.47 -0.91 -14.92
C ASP A 16 -2.83 -2.37 -14.56
N LYS A 17 -3.72 -3.03 -15.32
CA LYS A 17 -4.11 -4.42 -15.05
C LYS A 17 -2.93 -5.42 -15.04
N ASN A 18 -1.87 -5.12 -15.78
CA ASN A 18 -0.65 -5.92 -15.83
C ASN A 18 0.23 -5.71 -14.60
N PHE A 19 -0.05 -4.73 -13.75
CA PHE A 19 0.66 -4.46 -12.52
C PHE A 19 0.63 -5.64 -11.54
N ILE A 20 -0.53 -6.31 -11.46
CA ILE A 20 -0.78 -7.44 -10.56
C ILE A 20 0.13 -8.63 -10.90
N ARG A 21 0.52 -8.81 -12.16
CA ARG A 21 1.30 -9.98 -12.61
C ARG A 21 2.75 -9.98 -12.09
N TYR A 22 3.23 -8.84 -11.63
CA TYR A 22 4.61 -8.66 -11.16
C TYR A 22 4.74 -8.70 -9.65
N LEU A 23 3.62 -8.83 -8.92
CA LEU A 23 3.58 -8.83 -7.48
C LEU A 23 2.92 -10.11 -6.98
N ASN A 24 3.45 -10.63 -5.87
CA ASN A 24 2.80 -11.73 -5.17
C ASN A 24 1.66 -11.23 -4.27
N GLU A 25 0.87 -12.17 -3.75
CA GLU A 25 -0.29 -11.86 -2.88
C GLU A 25 0.10 -11.04 -1.65
N GLU A 26 1.23 -11.34 -1.02
CA GLU A 26 1.68 -10.67 0.20
C GLU A 26 2.12 -9.22 -0.07
N GLN A 27 2.81 -8.99 -1.19
CA GLN A 27 3.16 -7.65 -1.67
C GLN A 27 1.91 -6.82 -1.96
N LEU A 28 0.90 -7.43 -2.60
CA LEU A 28 -0.39 -6.76 -2.85
C LEU A 28 -1.11 -6.40 -1.54
N LYS A 29 -1.11 -7.31 -0.55
CA LYS A 29 -1.66 -7.04 0.78
C LYS A 29 -0.96 -5.87 1.46
N VAL A 30 0.37 -5.81 1.42
CA VAL A 30 1.13 -4.67 2.00
C VAL A 30 0.83 -3.36 1.28
N ILE A 31 0.76 -3.36 -0.06
CA ILE A 31 0.39 -2.17 -0.83
C ILE A 31 -1.01 -1.69 -0.46
N GLY A 32 -1.99 -2.59 -0.45
CA GLY A 32 -3.36 -2.28 -0.05
C GLY A 32 -3.44 -1.73 1.38
N ALA A 33 -2.68 -2.32 2.31
CA ALA A 33 -2.61 -1.87 3.69
C ALA A 33 -1.97 -0.49 3.84
N ILE A 34 -0.93 -0.17 3.08
CA ILE A 34 -0.32 1.17 3.04
C ILE A 34 -1.34 2.20 2.53
N LEU A 35 -2.07 1.88 1.47
CA LEU A 35 -3.11 2.75 0.90
C LEU A 35 -4.26 2.98 1.88
N ALA A 36 -4.77 1.92 2.51
CA ALA A 36 -5.81 2.00 3.53
C ALA A 36 -5.36 2.81 4.76
N SER A 37 -4.14 2.55 5.25
CA SER A 37 -3.57 3.31 6.37
C SER A 37 -3.35 4.78 6.02
N ASN A 38 -2.97 5.10 4.77
CA ASN A 38 -2.83 6.47 4.30
C ASN A 38 -4.18 7.20 4.24
N GLN A 39 -5.25 6.52 3.81
CA GLN A 39 -6.60 7.08 3.78
C GLN A 39 -7.15 7.34 5.20
N GLN A 40 -6.72 6.57 6.19
CA GLN A 40 -7.11 6.72 7.59
C GLN A 40 -6.02 7.34 8.46
N LYS A 41 -5.11 8.15 7.88
CA LYS A 41 -3.95 8.72 8.58
C LYS A 41 -4.28 9.49 9.85
N SER A 42 -5.47 10.07 9.95
CA SER A 42 -5.96 10.75 11.14
C SER A 42 -6.20 9.81 12.33
N SER A 43 -6.48 8.54 12.06
CA SER A 43 -6.86 7.52 13.05
C SER A 43 -5.78 6.46 13.24
N PHE A 44 -4.96 6.21 12.21
CA PHE A 44 -3.92 5.20 12.23
C PHE A 44 -2.60 5.75 11.67
N PRO A 45 -1.53 5.85 12.48
CA PRO A 45 -0.23 6.24 11.96
C PRO A 45 0.29 5.17 11.01
N LEU A 46 0.91 5.58 9.90
CA LEU A 46 1.54 4.66 8.97
C LEU A 46 2.74 3.99 9.65
N SER A 47 2.60 2.71 9.98
CA SER A 47 3.58 1.92 10.73
C SER A 47 3.42 0.45 10.37
N ASP A 48 4.44 -0.37 10.68
CA ASP A 48 4.40 -1.81 10.41
C ASP A 48 3.25 -2.50 11.14
N LYS A 49 2.83 -1.96 12.30
CA LYS A 49 1.66 -2.44 13.04
C LYS A 49 0.35 -2.17 12.31
N SER A 50 0.17 -0.95 11.82
CA SER A 50 -1.02 -0.58 11.03
C SER A 50 -1.09 -1.39 9.74
N ILE A 51 0.06 -1.60 9.08
CA ILE A 51 0.15 -2.41 7.87
C ILE A 51 -0.15 -3.88 8.18
N ALA A 52 0.36 -4.42 9.28
CA ALA A 52 0.03 -5.77 9.70
C ALA A 52 -1.47 -5.93 9.95
N PHE A 53 -2.10 -4.97 10.63
CA PHE A 53 -3.53 -4.95 10.90
C PHE A 53 -4.36 -4.91 9.61
N PHE A 54 -4.13 -3.92 8.73
CA PHE A 54 -4.90 -3.78 7.49
C PHE A 54 -4.62 -4.89 6.47
N GLY A 55 -3.39 -5.43 6.46
CA GLY A 55 -2.98 -6.51 5.56
C GLY A 55 -3.33 -7.91 6.05
N GLY A 56 -3.85 -8.05 7.28
CA GLY A 56 -4.20 -9.34 7.88
C GLY A 56 -2.97 -10.22 8.20
N PHE A 57 -1.85 -9.61 8.57
CA PHE A 57 -0.62 -10.32 8.92
C PHE A 57 -0.56 -10.60 10.42
N ASN A 58 -0.23 -11.84 10.78
CA ASN A 58 -0.07 -12.26 12.19
C ASN A 58 1.33 -11.98 12.75
N ASP A 59 2.30 -11.63 11.90
CA ASP A 59 3.67 -11.30 12.30
C ASP A 59 4.15 -10.02 11.61
N ILE A 60 4.61 -9.07 12.42
CA ILE A 60 5.15 -7.78 11.97
C ILE A 60 6.45 -7.98 11.17
N LYS A 61 7.23 -9.02 11.46
CA LYS A 61 8.48 -9.30 10.71
C LYS A 61 8.21 -9.62 9.25
N ILE A 62 7.08 -10.29 8.95
CA ILE A 62 6.65 -10.57 7.58
C ILE A 62 6.44 -9.24 6.84
N VAL A 63 5.77 -8.27 7.47
CA VAL A 63 5.59 -6.92 6.90
C VAL A 63 6.93 -6.26 6.61
N SER A 64 7.88 -6.28 7.56
CA SER A 64 9.19 -5.65 7.35
C SER A 64 9.96 -6.28 6.18
N ASN A 65 9.90 -7.61 6.01
CA ASN A 65 10.53 -8.31 4.89
C ASN A 65 9.88 -7.96 3.54
N ILE A 66 8.55 -7.92 3.49
CA ILE A 66 7.81 -7.58 2.27
C ILE A 66 8.06 -6.12 1.88
N LYS A 67 8.07 -5.19 2.83
CA LYS A 67 8.44 -3.79 2.56
C LYS A 67 9.82 -3.69 1.92
N LYS A 68 10.80 -4.41 2.48
CA LYS A 68 12.15 -4.44 1.91
C LYS A 68 12.12 -4.99 0.49
N SER A 69 11.38 -6.05 0.23
CA SER A 69 11.18 -6.57 -1.13
C SER A 69 10.55 -5.53 -2.08
N LEU A 70 9.59 -4.73 -1.60
CA LEU A 70 8.98 -3.65 -2.38
C LEU A 70 9.95 -2.47 -2.61
N GLU A 71 10.83 -2.18 -1.66
CA GLU A 71 11.92 -1.21 -1.80
C GLU A 71 12.96 -1.69 -2.81
N ASP A 72 13.35 -2.96 -2.75
CA ASP A 72 14.35 -3.57 -3.64
C ASP A 72 13.90 -3.55 -5.11
N ILE A 73 12.60 -3.72 -5.38
CA ILE A 73 12.04 -3.59 -6.73
C ILE A 73 11.79 -2.13 -7.14
N GLY A 74 11.95 -1.17 -6.22
CA GLY A 74 11.76 0.26 -6.49
C GLY A 74 10.29 0.73 -6.51
N LEU A 75 9.37 -0.08 -5.98
CA LEU A 75 7.95 0.27 -5.89
C LEU A 75 7.62 1.03 -4.59
N LEU A 76 8.34 0.74 -3.51
CA LEU A 76 8.19 1.43 -2.22
C LEU A 76 9.42 2.28 -1.92
N LYS A 77 9.19 3.52 -1.46
CA LYS A 77 10.24 4.41 -0.94
C LYS A 77 10.38 4.25 0.57
N LYS A 78 11.53 4.64 1.12
CA LYS A 78 11.82 4.58 2.56
C LYS A 78 10.84 5.39 3.43
N ASP A 79 10.23 6.42 2.86
CA ASP A 79 9.19 7.24 3.50
C ASP A 79 7.78 6.61 3.41
N MET A 80 7.69 5.37 2.92
CA MET A 80 6.47 4.60 2.70
C MET A 80 5.57 5.15 1.58
N THR A 81 6.12 5.99 0.70
CA THR A 81 5.46 6.42 -0.53
C THR A 81 5.57 5.35 -1.62
N LEU A 82 4.46 5.07 -2.31
CA LEU A 82 4.41 4.14 -3.45
C LEU A 82 4.77 4.89 -4.76
N ASP A 83 5.72 4.37 -5.53
CA ASP A 83 6.18 4.97 -6.80
C ASP A 83 5.74 4.14 -8.02
N PHE A 84 4.43 4.05 -8.19
CA PHE A 84 3.80 3.29 -9.27
C PHE A 84 4.33 3.68 -10.66
N VAL A 85 4.47 4.99 -10.92
CA VAL A 85 4.83 5.53 -12.23
C VAL A 85 6.26 5.16 -12.63
N ASN A 86 7.25 5.38 -11.75
CA ASN A 86 8.63 5.06 -12.09
C ASN A 86 8.88 3.56 -12.11
N TRP A 87 8.24 2.82 -11.20
CA TRP A 87 8.33 1.37 -11.18
C TRP A 87 7.80 0.75 -12.48
N GLU A 88 6.62 1.19 -12.94
CA GLU A 88 6.02 0.71 -14.18
C GLU A 88 6.89 0.98 -15.41
N ARG A 89 7.57 2.14 -15.46
CA ARG A 89 8.55 2.44 -16.52
C ARG A 89 9.75 1.49 -16.50
N ASN A 90 10.15 0.97 -15.34
CA ASN A 90 11.31 0.11 -15.21
C ASN A 90 11.02 -1.34 -15.61
N ILE A 91 9.80 -1.83 -15.36
CA ILE A 91 9.39 -3.20 -15.72
C ILE A 91 8.94 -3.36 -17.18
N LYS A 92 8.67 -2.23 -17.87
CA LYS A 92 8.28 -2.19 -19.30
C LYS A 92 9.47 -1.98 -20.26
N LYS A 93 10.69 -1.77 -19.75
CA LYS A 93 11.93 -1.74 -20.53
C LYS A 93 12.43 -3.14 -20.80
#